data_AF-A0A9P8LFM0-F1
#
_entry.id   AF-A0A9P8LFM0-F1
#
_cell.length_a   1.000
_cell.length_b   1.000
_cell.length_c   1.000
_cell.angle_alpha   90.00
_cell.angle_beta   90.00
_cell.angle_gamma   90.00
#
_symmetry.space_group_name_H-M   'P 1'
#
loop_
_entity.id
_entity.type
_entity.pdbx_description
1 polymer ?
#
loop_
_entity_poly.entity_id
_entity_poly.type
_entity_poly.pdbx_seq_one_letter_code
_entity_poly.pdbx_strand_id
1 'polypeptide(L)'
;MSTSKTGKHGHAKVHLVGLDIFTGKKLEELCPSTHNMDVPNVSRKEYQLLDISDDGYLSLMSDDGETKDDVKVPEGEAGEKIERLFKKEEKDTSEYRSVIIATLTI
;
A
#
# COMPACT_ATOMS: atom_id res chain seq x y z
N MET A 1 -15.55 10.96 -9.47
CA MET A 1 -16.79 10.17 -9.64
C MET A 1 -17.77 10.97 -10.48
N SER A 2 -18.26 10.41 -11.59
CA SER A 2 -19.31 11.04 -12.41
C SER A 2 -20.50 10.11 -12.59
N THR A 3 -21.72 10.63 -12.44
CA THR A 3 -22.97 9.87 -12.61
C THR A 3 -23.69 10.31 -13.88
N SER A 4 -24.11 9.36 -14.71
CA SER A 4 -24.88 9.67 -15.93
C SER A 4 -26.38 9.71 -15.63
N LYS A 5 -27.07 10.76 -16.12
CA LYS A 5 -28.54 10.83 -16.08
C LYS A 5 -29.12 9.77 -16.99
N THR A 6 -30.10 9.05 -16.49
CA THR A 6 -30.81 8.03 -17.25
C THR A 6 -32.07 8.57 -17.90
N GLY A 7 -32.53 7.90 -18.95
CA GLY A 7 -33.86 8.11 -19.50
C GLY A 7 -34.96 7.72 -18.51
N LYS A 8 -36.21 7.89 -18.93
CA LYS A 8 -37.45 7.81 -18.12
C LYS A 8 -37.58 6.60 -17.16
N HIS A 9 -36.90 5.47 -17.42
CA HIS A 9 -36.96 4.23 -16.61
C HIS A 9 -35.59 3.60 -16.32
N GLY A 10 -34.46 4.30 -16.53
CA GLY A 10 -33.13 3.68 -16.41
C GLY A 10 -32.48 3.87 -15.02
N HIS A 11 -31.66 2.89 -14.60
CA HIS A 11 -30.80 3.02 -13.42
C HIS A 11 -29.54 3.83 -13.72
N ALA A 12 -29.20 4.78 -12.84
CA ALA A 12 -28.04 5.65 -13.04
C ALA A 12 -26.78 4.80 -13.19
N LYS A 13 -25.89 5.17 -14.11
CA LYS A 13 -24.57 4.55 -14.20
C LYS A 13 -23.54 5.43 -13.51
N VAL A 14 -22.72 4.80 -12.68
CA VAL A 14 -21.62 5.43 -11.95
C VAL A 14 -20.34 5.12 -12.70
N HIS A 15 -19.57 6.16 -13.00
CA HIS A 15 -18.20 6.04 -13.51
C HIS A 15 -17.24 6.33 -12.35
N LEU A 16 -16.52 5.29 -11.95
CA LEU A 16 -15.49 5.30 -10.92
C LEU A 16 -14.13 5.35 -11.60
N VAL A 17 -13.26 6.20 -11.06
CA VAL A 17 -11.88 6.33 -11.49
C VAL A 17 -11.06 6.30 -10.21
N GLY A 18 -10.19 5.31 -10.09
CA GLY A 18 -9.34 5.08 -8.93
C GLY A 18 -7.87 5.02 -9.33
N LEU A 19 -7.00 5.24 -8.35
CA LEU A 19 -5.58 4.93 -8.45
C LEU A 19 -5.34 3.69 -7.60
N ASP A 20 -4.65 2.71 -8.18
CA ASP A 20 -4.14 1.55 -7.45
C ASP A 20 -3.15 2.04 -6.38
N ILE A 21 -3.40 1.68 -5.12
CA ILE A 21 -2.63 2.15 -3.97
C ILE A 21 -1.19 1.59 -3.93
N PHE A 22 -0.93 0.49 -4.65
CA PHE A 22 0.38 -0.14 -4.72
C PHE A 22 1.11 0.24 -6.01
N THR A 23 0.42 0.21 -7.15
CA THR A 23 1.07 0.43 -8.46
C THR A 23 0.95 1.86 -8.98
N GLY A 24 0.09 2.69 -8.38
CA GLY A 24 -0.23 4.04 -8.86
C GLY A 24 -0.97 4.06 -10.20
N LYS A 25 -1.30 2.90 -10.77
CA LYS A 25 -2.00 2.81 -12.06
C LYS A 25 -3.43 3.32 -11.92
N LYS A 26 -3.85 4.10 -12.91
CA LYS A 26 -5.23 4.58 -13.01
C LYS A 26 -6.13 3.46 -13.54
N LEU A 27 -7.19 3.15 -12.79
CA LEU A 27 -8.21 2.17 -13.14
C LEU A 27 -9.56 2.86 -13.27
N GLU A 28 -10.38 2.44 -14.24
CA GLU A 28 -11.68 3.02 -14.54
C GLU A 28 -12.74 1.91 -14.60
N GLU A 29 -13.89 2.15 -13.99
CA GLU A 29 -15.01 1.21 -13.96
C GLU A 29 -16.36 1.92 -14.15
N LEU A 30 -17.26 1.29 -14.90
CA LEU A 30 -18.62 1.76 -15.11
C LEU A 30 -19.63 0.72 -14.60
N CYS A 31 -20.27 1.00 -13.48
CA CYS A 31 -21.24 0.10 -12.85
C CYS A 31 -22.61 0.77 -12.63
N PRO A 32 -23.72 0.00 -12.60
CA PRO A 32 -25.02 0.53 -12.18
C PRO A 32 -24.98 1.04 -10.74
N SER A 33 -25.68 2.13 -10.45
CA SER A 33 -25.72 2.76 -9.12
C SER A 33 -26.38 1.89 -8.04
N THR A 34 -27.02 0.79 -8.42
CA THR A 34 -27.70 -0.15 -7.53
C THR A 34 -26.89 -1.41 -7.28
N HIS A 35 -25.70 -1.57 -7.88
CA HIS A 35 -24.83 -2.70 -7.63
C HIS A 35 -24.00 -2.45 -6.37
N ASN A 36 -23.84 -3.50 -5.56
CA ASN A 36 -22.84 -3.50 -4.50
C ASN A 36 -21.44 -3.61 -5.11
N MET A 37 -20.49 -2.94 -4.48
CA MET A 37 -19.08 -2.97 -4.84
C MET A 37 -18.29 -3.52 -3.66
N ASP A 38 -17.23 -4.28 -3.96
CA ASP A 38 -16.30 -4.72 -2.94
C ASP A 38 -15.49 -3.52 -2.45
N VAL A 39 -15.46 -3.33 -1.13
CA VAL A 39 -14.71 -2.27 -0.47
C VAL A 39 -13.57 -2.93 0.28
N PRO A 40 -12.32 -2.77 -0.17
CA PRO A 40 -11.23 -3.45 0.49
C PRO A 40 -10.90 -2.77 1.82
N ASN A 41 -10.51 -3.57 2.80
CA ASN A 41 -9.99 -3.08 4.06
C ASN A 41 -8.49 -2.78 3.88
N VAL A 42 -8.13 -1.51 4.04
CA VAL A 42 -6.74 -1.04 3.97
C VAL A 42 -6.26 -0.77 5.39
N SER A 43 -5.21 -1.46 5.81
CA SER A 43 -4.55 -1.20 7.09
C SER A 43 -3.11 -0.74 6.90
N ARG A 44 -2.68 0.22 7.72
CA ARG A 44 -1.33 0.78 7.73
C ARG A 44 -0.71 0.46 9.08
N LYS A 45 0.40 -0.27 9.10
CA LYS A 45 1.20 -0.52 10.32
C LYS A 45 2.63 -0.02 10.11
N GLU A 46 3.18 0.61 11.14
CA GLU A 46 4.55 1.12 11.15
C GLU A 46 5.44 0.09 11.85
N TYR A 47 6.61 -0.15 11.28
CA TYR A 47 7.59 -1.10 11.77
C TYR A 47 8.97 -0.46 11.83
N GLN A 48 9.78 -0.86 12.79
CA GLN A 48 11.20 -0.53 12.81
C GLN A 48 11.97 -1.53 11.96
N LEU A 49 12.78 -1.03 11.03
CA LEU A 49 13.69 -1.86 10.24
C LEU A 49 14.92 -2.25 11.07
N LEU A 50 15.04 -3.53 11.39
CA LEU A 50 16.15 -4.10 12.12
C LEU A 50 17.31 -4.46 11.18
N ASP A 51 17.02 -5.21 10.12
CA ASP A 51 18.03 -5.71 9.19
C ASP A 51 17.46 -5.95 7.78
N ILE A 52 18.36 -6.08 6.80
CA ILE A 52 18.06 -6.54 5.43
C ILE A 52 18.95 -7.74 5.14
N SER A 53 18.32 -8.91 5.02
CA SER A 53 18.99 -10.18 4.70
C SER A 53 19.58 -10.20 3.29
N ASP A 54 20.59 -11.06 3.08
CA ASP A 54 21.30 -11.20 1.80
C ASP A 54 20.40 -11.67 0.64
N ASP A 55 19.30 -12.37 0.94
CA ASP A 55 18.29 -12.80 -0.04
C ASP A 55 17.16 -11.78 -0.25
N GLY A 56 17.27 -10.63 0.42
CA GLY A 56 16.45 -9.43 0.20
C GLY A 56 15.19 -9.35 1.04
N TYR A 57 15.07 -10.12 2.12
CA TYR A 57 13.98 -9.97 3.11
C TYR A 57 14.32 -8.92 4.17
N LEU A 58 13.31 -8.16 4.55
CA LEU A 58 13.36 -7.17 5.62
C LEU A 58 13.09 -7.85 6.95
N SER A 59 13.93 -7.59 7.95
CA SER A 59 13.60 -7.89 9.34
C SER A 59 12.98 -6.67 10.00
N LEU A 60 11.71 -6.78 10.37
CA LEU A 60 10.87 -5.68 10.83
C LEU A 60 10.35 -5.96 12.24
N MET A 61 10.34 -4.95 13.11
CA MET A 61 9.80 -5.06 14.47
C MET A 61 8.60 -4.13 14.65
N SER A 62 7.48 -4.64 15.15
CA SER A 62 6.35 -3.80 15.52
C SER A 62 6.52 -3.19 16.91
N ASP A 63 5.63 -2.26 17.24
CA ASP A 63 5.55 -1.57 18.52
C ASP A 63 5.27 -2.49 19.72
N ASP A 64 4.60 -3.61 19.47
CA ASP A 64 4.37 -4.71 20.43
C ASP A 64 5.63 -5.58 20.67
N GLY A 65 6.72 -5.36 19.91
CA GLY A 65 7.95 -6.14 19.99
C GLY A 65 7.94 -7.43 19.18
N GLU A 66 6.86 -7.73 18.43
CA GLU A 66 6.84 -8.84 17.49
C GLU A 66 7.71 -8.54 16.27
N THR A 67 8.33 -9.59 15.71
CA THR A 67 9.18 -9.49 14.51
C THR A 67 8.50 -10.10 13.30
N LYS A 68 8.81 -9.55 12.13
CA LYS A 68 8.24 -9.91 10.83
C LYS A 68 9.36 -9.95 9.79
N ASP A 69 9.65 -11.15 9.29
CA ASP A 69 10.75 -11.43 8.35
C ASP A 69 10.25 -11.99 6.99
N ASP A 70 8.95 -11.94 6.74
CA ASP A 70 8.30 -12.47 5.52
C ASP A 70 8.11 -11.42 4.41
N VAL A 71 8.64 -10.20 4.61
CA VAL A 71 8.48 -9.08 3.67
C VAL A 71 9.77 -8.87 2.89
N LYS A 72 9.69 -8.94 1.56
CA LYS A 72 10.82 -8.65 0.69
C LYS A 72 10.97 -7.14 0.47
N VAL A 73 12.21 -6.67 0.26
CA VAL A 73 12.48 -5.31 -0.21
C VAL A 73 11.63 -5.05 -1.47
N PRO A 74 10.78 -4.01 -1.50
CA PRO A 74 9.93 -3.73 -2.66
C PRO A 74 10.76 -3.26 -3.85
N GLU A 75 10.29 -3.50 -5.07
CA GLU A 75 10.95 -3.00 -6.27
C GLU A 75 10.76 -1.48 -6.45
N GLY A 76 11.67 -0.84 -7.18
CA GLY A 76 11.59 0.58 -7.54
C GLY A 76 12.06 1.54 -6.45
N GLU A 77 11.57 2.79 -6.52
CA GLU A 77 12.06 3.90 -5.68
C GLU A 77 11.94 3.61 -4.17
N ALA A 78 10.90 2.88 -3.76
CA ALA A 78 10.70 2.52 -2.36
C ALA A 78 11.82 1.60 -1.83
N GLY A 79 12.18 0.55 -2.57
CA GLY A 79 13.28 -0.36 -2.19
C GLY A 79 14.63 0.32 -2.24
N GLU A 80 14.91 1.07 -3.30
CA GLU A 80 16.15 1.86 -3.44
C GLU A 80 16.33 2.82 -2.27
N LYS A 81 15.24 3.44 -1.80
CA LYS A 81 15.26 4.33 -0.64
C LYS A 81 15.51 3.56 0.66
N ILE A 82 14.87 2.41 0.86
CA ILE A 82 15.06 1.56 2.05
C ILE A 82 16.53 1.13 2.15
N GLU A 83 17.09 0.56 1.08
CA GLU A 83 18.48 0.12 1.08
C GLU A 83 19.46 1.27 1.28
N ARG A 84 19.20 2.41 0.64
CA ARG A 84 20.05 3.60 0.77
C ARG A 84 20.04 4.14 2.19
N LEU A 85 18.89 4.22 2.84
CA LEU A 85 18.79 4.69 4.22
C LEU A 85 19.48 3.71 5.17
N PHE A 86 19.27 2.40 4.96
CA PHE A 86 19.89 1.38 5.79
C PHE A 86 21.43 1.35 5.69
N LYS A 87 21.98 1.40 4.46
CA LYS A 87 23.44 1.34 4.21
C LYS A 87 24.18 2.64 4.56
N LYS A 88 23.51 3.79 4.57
CA LYS A 88 24.16 5.11 4.67
C LYS A 88 24.15 5.71 6.08
N GLU A 89 23.28 5.22 6.97
CA GLU A 89 23.16 5.68 8.37
C GLU A 89 23.55 4.57 9.37
N GLU A 90 24.81 4.12 9.30
CA GLU A 90 25.44 3.32 10.36
C GLU A 90 25.93 4.18 11.54
N LYS A 91 25.72 5.51 11.48
CA LYS A 91 26.10 6.47 12.52
C LYS A 91 24.89 7.33 12.93
N ASP A 92 24.36 7.05 14.11
CA ASP A 92 23.64 7.99 14.99
C ASP A 92 22.14 8.33 14.80
N THR A 93 21.32 7.49 14.15
CA THR A 93 19.87 7.79 14.08
C THR A 93 18.97 6.58 14.29
N SER A 94 18.71 6.25 15.56
CA SER A 94 17.65 5.32 16.00
C SER A 94 16.23 5.82 15.67
N GLU A 95 16.07 7.06 15.22
CA GLU A 95 14.77 7.70 14.97
C GLU A 95 14.21 7.55 13.54
N TYR A 96 14.99 7.09 12.54
CA TYR A 96 14.59 7.21 11.12
C TYR A 96 14.39 5.87 10.39
N ARG A 97 14.30 4.75 11.10
CA ARG A 97 14.13 3.40 10.51
C ARG A 97 12.67 2.93 10.44
N SER A 98 11.71 3.83 10.40
CA SER A 98 10.29 3.46 10.32
C SER A 98 9.90 3.10 8.88
N VAL A 99 9.55 1.83 8.66
CA VAL A 99 8.98 1.31 7.41
C VAL A 99 7.47 1.18 7.60
N ILE A 100 6.71 1.73 6.66
CA ILE A 100 5.26 1.64 6.65
C ILE A 100 4.87 0.50 5.73
N ILE A 101 4.12 -0.47 6.26
CA ILE A 101 3.49 -1.52 5.45
C ILE A 101 2.00 -1.25 5.38
N ALA A 102 1.50 -1.19 4.14
CA ALA A 102 0.07 -1.17 3.85
C ALA A 102 -0.38 -2.57 3.42
N THR A 103 -1.42 -3.11 4.05
CA THR A 103 -2.03 -4.39 3.66
C THR A 103 -3.45 -4.16 3.15
N LEU A 104 -3.83 -4.94 2.14
CA LEU A 104 -5.14 -4.92 1.51
C LEU A 104 -5.81 -6.28 1.68
N THR A 105 -7.00 -6.31 2.25
CA THR A 105 -7.84 -7.52 2.33
C THR A 105 -9.17 -7.25 1.63
N ILE A 106 -9.57 -8.13 0.72
CA ILE A 106 -10.85 -8.10 -0.02
C ILE A 106 -11.87 -8.96 0.73
#